data_AF-A0A151I2X6-F1
#
_entry.id   AF-A0A151I2X6-F1
#
_cell.length_a   1.000
_cell.length_b   1.000
_cell.length_c   1.000
_cell.angle_alpha   90.00
_cell.angle_beta   90.00
_cell.angle_gamma   90.00
#
_symmetry.space_group_name_H-M   'P 1'
#
loop_
_entity.id
_entity.type
_entity.pdbx_description
1 polymer ?
#
loop_
_entity_poly.entity_id
_entity_poly.type
_entity_poly.pdbx_seq_one_letter_code
_entity_poly.pdbx_strand_id
1 'polypeptide(L)'
;MDLYGKDKGNISLPQRLQSINETKQKTVIVNTQKCFYDLKIAEINKRIQGLEERNRELENNVEDMHYFIKTLQEEKIQEINSLKSQIASYIATIKAYKHQLTTLEKIRIDDKNTHIAITVNIDEKYKNTRTTLISQIKLLSAKTNILEDYKSIQHILEKKLDTRNQFLINEKEQVAKNLDKIEYNFKIDRER
;
A
#
# COMPACT_ATOMS: atom_id res chain seq x y z
N MET A 1 -6.79 32.49 128.97
CA MET A 1 -7.61 32.14 130.14
C MET A 1 -9.02 31.89 129.66
N ASP A 2 -9.53 30.70 129.92
CA ASP A 2 -10.93 30.39 130.24
C ASP A 2 -10.79 29.26 131.29
N LEU A 3 -10.61 29.58 132.58
CA LEU A 3 -11.63 29.72 133.62
C LEU A 3 -12.63 28.54 133.61
N TYR A 4 -12.21 27.39 134.16
CA TYR A 4 -12.96 26.42 134.99
C TYR A 4 -12.34 25.02 134.86
N GLY A 5 -11.87 24.49 135.99
CA GLY A 5 -11.10 23.25 136.06
C GLY A 5 -11.83 22.00 135.58
N LYS A 6 -11.05 21.08 134.99
CA LYS A 6 -11.11 19.61 135.13
C LYS A 6 -10.07 19.00 134.19
N ASP A 7 -9.29 18.06 134.70
CA ASP A 7 -8.49 17.15 133.88
C ASP A 7 -9.34 16.60 132.74
N LYS A 8 -9.02 16.97 131.50
CA LYS A 8 -9.34 16.15 130.35
C LYS A 8 -8.04 15.49 129.95
N GLY A 9 -7.80 14.33 130.57
CA GLY A 9 -6.65 13.49 130.31
C GLY A 9 -6.41 13.31 128.82
N ASN A 10 -5.14 13.13 128.47
CA ASN A 10 -4.65 12.80 127.14
C ASN A 10 -5.72 12.09 126.30
N ILE A 11 -6.40 12.83 125.44
CA ILE A 11 -7.27 12.23 124.42
C ILE A 11 -6.30 11.61 123.43
N SER A 12 -5.87 10.40 123.73
CA SER A 12 -5.20 9.52 122.79
C SER A 12 -6.08 9.46 121.56
N LEU A 13 -5.50 9.82 120.40
CA LEU A 13 -6.15 9.64 119.10
C LEU A 13 -6.73 8.21 119.05
N PRO A 14 -7.92 7.99 118.45
CA PRO A 14 -8.48 6.65 118.27
C PRO A 14 -7.41 5.70 117.75
N GLN A 15 -7.36 4.46 118.23
CA GLN A 15 -6.24 3.51 117.96
C GLN A 15 -5.94 3.27 116.47
N ARG A 16 -6.88 3.64 115.58
CA ARG A 16 -6.75 3.65 114.12
C ARG A 16 -5.94 4.83 113.55
N LEU A 17 -5.72 5.87 114.34
CA LEU A 17 -5.07 7.15 113.98
C LEU A 17 -3.79 7.43 114.79
N GLN A 18 -3.41 6.55 115.72
CA GLN A 18 -2.08 6.59 116.34
C GLN A 18 -1.04 5.98 115.39
N SER A 19 0.16 6.55 115.37
CA SER A 19 1.17 6.34 114.33
C SER A 19 1.39 4.86 114.01
N ILE A 20 1.01 4.49 112.79
CA ILE A 20 1.48 3.27 112.16
C ILE A 20 3.01 3.38 112.10
N ASN A 21 3.71 2.35 112.58
CA ASN A 21 5.16 2.20 112.48
C ASN A 21 5.70 2.82 111.17
N GLU A 22 6.58 3.83 111.22
CA GLU A 22 7.08 4.54 110.03
C GLU A 22 7.67 3.57 108.98
N THR A 23 8.23 2.45 109.46
CA THR A 23 8.72 1.34 108.66
C THR A 23 7.61 0.64 107.85
N LYS A 24 6.42 0.43 108.45
CA LYS A 24 5.23 -0.13 107.77
C LYS A 24 4.68 0.84 106.73
N GLN A 25 4.70 2.14 107.02
CA GLN A 25 4.20 3.17 106.10
C GLN A 25 5.14 3.34 104.89
N LYS A 26 6.46 3.32 105.10
CA LYS A 26 7.46 3.25 104.03
C LYS A 26 7.32 1.98 103.17
N THR A 27 7.06 0.82 103.76
CA THR A 27 6.86 -0.43 102.99
C THR A 27 5.59 -0.37 102.15
N VAL A 28 4.50 0.21 102.67
CA VAL A 28 3.27 0.42 101.88
C VAL A 28 3.54 1.35 100.71
N ILE A 29 4.20 2.50 100.92
CA ILE A 29 4.54 3.44 99.85
C ILE A 29 5.40 2.79 98.75
N VAL A 30 6.46 2.05 99.14
CA VAL A 30 7.32 1.35 98.18
C VAL A 30 6.55 0.28 97.41
N ASN A 31 5.68 -0.49 98.07
CA ASN A 31 4.87 -1.50 97.39
C ASN A 31 3.85 -0.88 96.43
N THR A 32 3.24 0.26 96.78
CA THR A 32 2.33 0.99 95.88
C THR A 32 3.07 1.56 94.67
N GLN A 33 4.27 2.14 94.88
CA GLN A 33 5.13 2.61 93.78
C GLN A 33 5.59 1.47 92.88
N LYS A 34 5.98 0.33 93.46
CA LYS A 34 6.34 -0.88 92.72
C LYS A 34 5.18 -1.35 91.85
N CYS A 35 3.98 -1.48 92.43
CA CYS A 35 2.77 -1.86 91.70
C CYS A 35 2.44 -0.87 90.55
N PHE A 36 2.61 0.44 90.78
CA PHE A 36 2.42 1.45 89.75
C PHE A 36 3.41 1.30 88.58
N TYR A 37 4.69 1.09 88.88
CA TYR A 37 5.71 0.88 87.84
C TYR A 37 5.53 -0.45 87.11
N ASP A 38 5.13 -1.52 87.80
CA ASP A 38 4.80 -2.81 87.19
C ASP A 38 3.64 -2.66 86.19
N LEU A 39 2.59 -1.89 86.55
CA LEU A 39 1.49 -1.53 85.65
C LEU A 39 1.96 -0.73 84.42
N LYS A 40 2.80 0.29 84.64
CA LYS A 40 3.40 1.10 83.55
C LYS A 40 4.22 0.25 82.60
N ILE A 41 5.04 -0.67 83.12
CA ILE A 41 5.87 -1.58 82.32
C ILE A 41 4.96 -2.51 81.51
N ALA A 42 3.93 -3.08 82.11
CA ALA A 42 2.98 -3.95 81.41
C ALA A 42 2.25 -3.22 80.27
N GLU A 43 1.83 -1.97 80.49
CA GLU A 43 1.20 -1.13 79.46
C GLU A 43 2.15 -0.82 78.30
N ILE A 44 3.40 -0.46 78.61
CA ILE A 44 4.45 -0.22 77.61
C ILE A 44 4.72 -1.49 76.79
N ASN A 45 4.88 -2.63 77.45
CA ASN A 45 5.13 -3.92 76.78
C ASN A 45 3.97 -4.30 75.84
N LYS A 46 2.72 -4.09 76.26
CA LYS A 46 1.55 -4.31 75.41
C LYS A 46 1.58 -3.40 74.17
N ARG A 47 2.02 -2.15 74.34
CA ARG A 47 2.15 -1.21 73.22
C ARG A 47 3.29 -1.58 72.27
N ILE A 48 4.42 -2.06 72.80
CA ILE A 48 5.53 -2.58 72.00
C ILE A 48 5.04 -3.77 71.15
N GLN A 49 4.36 -4.75 71.77
CA GLN A 49 3.84 -5.91 71.05
C GLN A 49 2.87 -5.51 69.92
N GLY A 50 1.97 -4.56 70.17
CA GLY A 50 1.06 -4.06 69.12
C GLY A 50 1.79 -3.34 67.98
N LEU A 51 2.89 -2.66 68.27
CA LEU A 51 3.73 -2.03 67.24
C LEU A 51 4.52 -3.08 66.44
N GLU A 52 5.03 -4.12 67.09
CA GLU A 52 5.73 -5.23 66.42
C GLU A 52 4.81 -6.02 65.48
N GLU A 53 3.58 -6.27 65.89
CA GLU A 53 2.58 -6.96 65.05
C GLU A 53 2.21 -6.09 63.84
N ARG A 54 1.97 -4.80 64.05
CA ARG A 54 1.72 -3.86 62.95
C ARG A 54 2.90 -3.73 62.00
N ASN A 55 4.13 -3.72 62.51
CA ASN A 55 5.33 -3.68 61.66
C ASN A 55 5.43 -4.93 60.79
N ARG A 56 5.19 -6.13 61.36
CA ARG A 56 5.14 -7.38 60.58
C ARG A 56 4.07 -7.34 59.48
N GLU A 57 2.88 -6.85 59.80
CA GLU A 57 1.80 -6.72 58.81
C GLU A 57 2.20 -5.76 57.69
N LEU A 58 2.83 -4.63 58.03
CA LEU A 58 3.33 -3.67 57.04
C LEU A 58 4.47 -4.25 56.19
N GLU A 59 5.40 -4.99 56.77
CA GLU A 59 6.48 -5.67 56.05
C GLU A 59 5.92 -6.66 55.03
N ASN A 60 4.97 -7.51 55.44
CA ASN A 60 4.29 -8.46 54.54
C ASN A 60 3.56 -7.73 53.40
N ASN A 61 2.81 -6.67 53.71
CA ASN A 61 2.10 -5.88 52.70
C ASN A 61 3.04 -5.21 51.69
N VAL A 62 4.21 -4.75 52.16
CA VAL A 62 5.24 -4.17 51.28
C VAL A 62 5.83 -5.24 50.36
N GLU A 63 6.09 -6.44 50.88
CA GLU A 63 6.60 -7.56 50.09
C GLU A 63 5.58 -8.01 49.01
N ASP A 64 4.31 -8.15 49.40
CA ASP A 64 3.21 -8.49 48.48
C ASP A 64 3.04 -7.41 47.38
N MET A 65 3.06 -6.13 47.76
CA MET A 65 3.02 -5.03 46.79
C MET A 65 4.23 -5.05 45.86
N HIS A 66 5.42 -5.35 46.37
CA HIS A 66 6.63 -5.41 45.56
C HIS A 66 6.54 -6.54 44.52
N TYR A 67 6.06 -7.72 44.93
CA TYR A 67 5.81 -8.83 44.02
C TYR A 67 4.78 -8.46 42.95
N PHE A 68 3.66 -7.85 43.33
CA PHE A 68 2.62 -7.41 42.40
C PHE A 68 3.14 -6.38 41.38
N ILE A 69 3.91 -5.39 41.84
CA ILE A 69 4.51 -4.38 40.94
C ILE A 69 5.47 -5.06 39.96
N LYS A 70 6.29 -5.99 40.43
CA LYS A 70 7.24 -6.70 39.57
C LYS A 70 6.53 -7.53 38.50
N THR A 71 5.51 -8.29 38.87
CA THR A 71 4.72 -9.09 37.91
C THR A 71 4.05 -8.18 36.87
N LEU A 72 3.42 -7.09 37.31
CA LEU A 72 2.80 -6.13 36.40
C LEU A 72 3.83 -5.51 35.43
N GLN A 73 5.03 -5.19 35.91
CA GLN A 73 6.11 -4.67 35.07
C GLN A 73 6.56 -5.70 34.02
N GLU A 74 6.74 -6.96 34.41
CA GLU A 74 7.11 -8.04 33.49
C GLU A 74 6.07 -8.25 32.40
N GLU A 75 4.78 -8.30 32.76
CA GLU A 75 3.66 -8.39 31.81
C GLU A 75 3.65 -7.23 30.82
N LYS A 76 3.82 -5.99 31.32
CA LYS A 76 3.85 -4.79 30.48
C LYS A 76 5.04 -4.76 29.54
N ILE A 77 6.21 -5.23 29.99
CA ILE A 77 7.40 -5.35 29.14
C ILE A 77 7.15 -6.38 28.02
N GLN A 78 6.54 -7.52 28.33
CA GLN A 78 6.18 -8.53 27.32
C GLN A 78 5.19 -7.98 26.31
N GLU A 79 4.15 -7.27 26.75
CA GLU A 79 3.16 -6.62 25.89
C GLU A 79 3.82 -5.62 24.94
N ILE A 80 4.69 -4.74 25.48
CA ILE A 80 5.45 -3.76 24.68
C ILE A 80 6.33 -4.46 23.63
N ASN A 81 7.00 -5.56 24.00
CA ASN A 81 7.87 -6.29 23.08
C ASN A 81 7.07 -7.00 21.97
N SER A 82 5.89 -7.54 22.29
CA SER A 82 4.96 -8.10 21.31
C SER A 82 4.51 -7.04 20.31
N LEU A 83 4.05 -5.88 20.80
CA LEU A 83 3.63 -4.77 19.95
C LEU A 83 4.76 -4.24 19.07
N LYS A 84 5.98 -4.10 19.61
CA LYS A 84 7.17 -3.71 18.82
C LYS A 84 7.45 -4.69 17.69
N SER A 85 7.33 -5.99 17.97
CA SER A 85 7.55 -7.04 16.96
C SER A 85 6.49 -7.01 15.86
N GLN A 86 5.21 -6.79 16.22
CA GLN A 86 4.12 -6.64 15.26
C GLN A 86 4.32 -5.39 14.39
N ILE A 87 4.69 -4.25 14.99
CA ILE A 87 5.00 -3.02 14.24
C ILE A 87 6.15 -3.25 13.26
N ALA A 88 7.23 -3.92 13.69
CA ALA A 88 8.35 -4.22 12.82
C ALA A 88 7.93 -5.10 11.62
N SER A 89 7.09 -6.12 11.87
CA SER A 89 6.50 -6.97 10.82
C SER A 89 5.65 -6.16 9.84
N TYR A 90 4.76 -5.30 10.33
CA TYR A 90 3.94 -4.44 9.47
C TYR A 90 4.79 -3.46 8.65
N ILE A 91 5.84 -2.88 9.24
CA ILE A 91 6.77 -2.01 8.51
C ILE A 91 7.48 -2.77 7.38
N ALA A 92 7.91 -4.01 7.63
CA ALA A 92 8.53 -4.84 6.60
C ALA A 92 7.56 -5.13 5.45
N THR A 93 6.32 -5.50 5.77
CA THR A 93 5.25 -5.74 4.78
C THR A 93 4.93 -4.49 3.97
N ILE A 94 4.81 -3.32 4.61
CA ILE A 94 4.59 -2.04 3.92
C ILE A 94 5.73 -1.73 2.95
N LYS A 95 6.99 -1.96 3.36
CA LYS A 95 8.15 -1.76 2.48
C LYS A 95 8.10 -2.70 1.27
N ALA A 96 7.73 -3.96 1.47
CA ALA A 96 7.58 -4.91 0.37
C ALA A 96 6.49 -4.48 -0.62
N TYR A 97 5.32 -4.08 -0.13
CA TYR A 97 4.24 -3.57 -1.00
C TYR A 97 4.62 -2.29 -1.73
N LYS A 98 5.32 -1.36 -1.08
CA LYS A 98 5.83 -0.15 -1.74
C LYS A 98 6.78 -0.49 -2.88
N HIS A 99 7.66 -1.48 -2.70
CA HIS A 99 8.55 -1.94 -3.75
C HIS A 99 7.76 -2.56 -4.92
N GLN A 100 6.81 -3.46 -4.63
CA GLN A 100 5.96 -4.07 -5.65
C GLN A 100 5.17 -3.03 -6.45
N LEU A 101 4.60 -2.03 -5.79
CA LEU A 101 3.85 -0.95 -6.44
C LEU A 101 4.74 -0.12 -7.36
N THR A 102 5.97 0.18 -6.94
CA THR A 102 6.94 0.91 -7.76
C THR A 102 7.33 0.11 -9.01
N THR A 103 7.55 -1.20 -8.87
CA THR A 103 7.86 -2.09 -10.00
C THR A 103 6.69 -2.18 -10.97
N LEU A 104 5.46 -2.32 -10.47
CA LEU A 104 4.26 -2.39 -11.30
C LEU A 104 4.01 -1.08 -12.05
N GLU A 105 4.22 0.06 -11.38
CA GLU A 105 4.12 1.39 -12.00
C GLU A 105 5.13 1.54 -13.16
N LYS A 106 6.37 1.09 -12.96
CA LYS A 106 7.38 1.09 -14.02
C LYS A 106 6.96 0.22 -15.20
N ILE A 107 6.52 -1.01 -14.96
CA ILE A 107 6.03 -1.92 -16.00
C ILE A 107 4.87 -1.27 -16.78
N ARG A 108 3.92 -0.63 -16.09
CA ARG A 108 2.78 0.05 -16.71
C ARG A 108 3.22 1.19 -17.64
N ILE A 109 4.21 1.98 -17.22
CA ILE A 109 4.76 3.08 -18.02
C ILE A 109 5.48 2.52 -19.26
N ASP A 110 6.32 1.51 -19.08
CA ASP A 110 7.09 0.87 -20.15
C ASP A 110 6.16 0.21 -21.20
N ASP A 111 5.12 -0.48 -20.74
CA ASP A 111 4.10 -1.09 -21.59
C ASP A 111 3.32 -0.05 -22.40
N LYS A 112 2.89 1.04 -21.75
CA LYS A 112 2.23 2.17 -22.42
C LYS A 112 3.12 2.76 -23.52
N ASN A 113 4.40 2.98 -23.22
CA ASN A 113 5.36 3.53 -24.19
C ASN A 113 5.57 2.56 -25.37
N THR A 114 5.66 1.26 -25.09
CA THR A 114 5.79 0.21 -26.11
C THR A 114 4.56 0.18 -27.01
N HIS A 115 3.36 0.22 -26.45
CA HIS A 115 2.11 0.28 -27.20
C HIS A 115 2.05 1.52 -28.10
N ILE A 116 2.40 2.70 -27.59
CA ILE A 116 2.44 3.94 -28.38
C ILE A 116 3.41 3.78 -29.57
N ALA A 117 4.62 3.26 -29.33
CA ALA A 117 5.61 3.04 -30.38
C ALA A 117 5.11 2.05 -31.45
N ILE A 118 4.44 0.97 -31.05
CA ILE A 118 3.84 0.00 -31.97
C ILE A 118 2.75 0.67 -32.81
N THR A 119 1.86 1.43 -32.20
CA THR A 119 0.78 2.14 -32.92
C THR A 119 1.34 3.11 -33.96
N VAL A 120 2.37 3.90 -33.59
CA VAL A 120 3.04 4.82 -34.52
C VAL A 120 3.66 4.07 -35.70
N ASN A 121 4.36 2.96 -35.43
CA ASN A 121 4.98 2.14 -36.48
C ASN A 121 3.92 1.53 -37.43
N ILE A 122 2.81 1.03 -36.89
CA ILE A 122 1.71 0.48 -37.70
C ILE A 122 1.09 1.56 -38.59
N ASP A 123 0.83 2.76 -38.05
CA ASP A 123 0.29 3.89 -38.81
C ASP A 123 1.25 4.33 -39.92
N GLU A 124 2.54 4.39 -39.64
CA GLU A 124 3.57 4.71 -40.64
C GLU A 124 3.64 3.66 -41.74
N LYS A 125 3.66 2.36 -41.39
CA LYS A 125 3.62 1.26 -42.36
C LYS A 125 2.37 1.31 -43.23
N TYR A 126 1.22 1.61 -42.64
CA TYR A 126 -0.03 1.76 -43.37
C TYR A 126 0.04 2.92 -44.37
N LYS A 127 0.49 4.10 -43.92
CA LYS A 127 0.65 5.28 -44.79
C LYS A 127 1.62 5.03 -45.95
N ASN A 128 2.74 4.38 -45.68
CA ASN A 128 3.73 4.03 -46.70
C ASN A 128 3.15 3.04 -47.72
N THR A 129 2.52 1.97 -47.24
CA THR A 129 1.88 0.96 -48.11
C THR A 129 0.78 1.59 -48.96
N ARG A 130 -0.08 2.42 -48.36
CA ARG A 130 -1.14 3.15 -49.07
C ARG A 130 -0.56 4.03 -50.18
N THR A 131 0.52 4.76 -49.91
CA THR A 131 1.18 5.63 -50.90
C THR A 131 1.77 4.82 -52.05
N THR A 132 2.40 3.70 -51.77
CA THR A 132 2.93 2.77 -52.78
C THR A 132 1.82 2.22 -53.65
N LEU A 133 0.71 1.74 -53.07
CA LEU A 133 -0.42 1.21 -53.82
C LEU A 133 -1.09 2.27 -54.70
N ILE A 134 -1.30 3.48 -54.19
CA ILE A 134 -1.83 4.59 -54.99
C ILE A 134 -0.92 4.89 -56.19
N SER A 135 0.40 4.86 -55.99
CA SER A 135 1.37 5.08 -57.07
C SER A 135 1.32 3.98 -58.12
N GLN A 136 1.18 2.72 -57.70
CA GLN A 136 1.00 1.57 -58.60
C GLN A 136 -0.31 1.66 -59.40
N ILE A 137 -1.42 2.04 -58.76
CA ILE A 137 -2.71 2.25 -59.43
C ILE A 137 -2.59 3.34 -60.50
N LYS A 138 -1.95 4.47 -60.18
CA LYS A 138 -1.72 5.56 -61.14
C LYS A 138 -0.89 5.10 -62.34
N LEU A 139 0.18 4.35 -62.09
CA LEU A 139 1.01 3.79 -63.16
C LEU A 139 0.22 2.81 -64.05
N LEU A 140 -0.58 1.94 -63.44
CA LEU A 140 -1.41 0.99 -64.18
C LEU A 140 -2.45 1.72 -65.02
N SER A 141 -3.13 2.71 -64.46
CA SER A 141 -4.08 3.55 -65.18
C SER A 141 -3.45 4.24 -66.39
N ALA A 142 -2.24 4.79 -66.24
CA ALA A 142 -1.50 5.38 -67.36
C ALA A 142 -1.19 4.34 -68.46
N LYS A 143 -0.76 3.12 -68.09
CA LYS A 143 -0.53 2.03 -69.05
C LYS A 143 -1.80 1.61 -69.76
N THR A 144 -2.92 1.50 -69.04
CA THR A 144 -4.23 1.17 -69.62
C THR A 144 -4.65 2.22 -70.65
N ASN A 145 -4.49 3.51 -70.33
CA ASN A 145 -4.82 4.60 -71.25
C ASN A 145 -3.99 4.51 -72.55
N ILE A 146 -2.67 4.32 -72.44
CA ILE A 146 -1.79 4.15 -73.62
C ILE A 146 -2.21 2.95 -74.46
N LEU A 147 -2.60 1.84 -73.83
CA LEU A 147 -3.06 0.65 -74.54
C LEU A 147 -4.38 0.90 -75.28
N GLU A 148 -5.28 1.67 -74.68
CA GLU A 148 -6.57 2.02 -75.30
C GLU A 148 -6.37 2.99 -76.49
N ASP A 149 -5.45 3.94 -76.36
CA ASP A 149 -5.03 4.81 -77.46
C ASP A 149 -4.41 3.99 -78.61
N TYR A 150 -3.53 3.04 -78.27
CA TYR A 150 -2.94 2.13 -79.25
C TYR A 150 -3.99 1.31 -79.99
N LYS A 151 -4.95 0.70 -79.28
CA LYS A 151 -6.05 -0.07 -79.89
C LYS A 151 -6.90 0.81 -80.81
N SER A 152 -7.17 2.05 -80.41
CA SER A 152 -7.92 3.00 -81.23
C SER A 152 -7.19 3.31 -82.54
N ILE A 153 -5.88 3.54 -82.47
CA ILE A 153 -5.04 3.77 -83.66
C ILE A 153 -4.96 2.51 -84.54
N GLN A 154 -4.78 1.33 -83.93
CA GLN A 154 -4.74 0.05 -84.64
C GLN A 154 -6.02 -0.15 -85.46
N HIS A 155 -7.19 0.06 -84.85
CA HIS A 155 -8.47 -0.08 -85.54
C HIS A 155 -8.61 0.87 -86.74
N ILE A 156 -8.15 2.12 -86.59
CA ILE A 156 -8.13 3.10 -87.69
C ILE A 156 -7.22 2.63 -88.84
N LEU A 157 -6.03 2.11 -88.52
CA LEU A 157 -5.06 1.63 -89.51
C LEU A 157 -5.56 0.39 -90.25
N GLU A 158 -6.15 -0.58 -89.55
CA GLU A 158 -6.78 -1.76 -90.13
C GLU A 158 -7.85 -1.36 -91.15
N LYS A 159 -8.78 -0.48 -90.77
CA LYS A 159 -9.81 0.04 -91.68
C LYS A 159 -9.23 0.74 -92.91
N LYS A 160 -8.15 1.50 -92.74
CA LYS A 160 -7.47 2.20 -93.85
C LYS A 160 -6.80 1.22 -94.80
N LEU A 161 -6.18 0.16 -94.26
CA LEU A 161 -5.55 -0.90 -95.03
C LEU A 161 -6.58 -1.70 -95.83
N ASP A 162 -7.70 -2.07 -95.21
CA ASP A 162 -8.80 -2.75 -95.90
C ASP A 162 -9.36 -1.90 -97.04
N THR A 163 -9.58 -0.61 -96.81
CA THR A 163 -10.03 0.33 -97.84
C THR A 163 -9.03 0.40 -99.01
N ARG A 164 -7.73 0.46 -98.69
CA ARG A 164 -6.66 0.48 -99.71
C ARG A 164 -6.61 -0.83 -100.50
N ASN A 165 -6.77 -1.97 -99.83
CA ASN A 165 -6.79 -3.28 -100.47
C ASN A 165 -7.99 -3.41 -101.42
N GLN A 166 -9.18 -2.99 -100.99
CA GLN A 166 -10.37 -2.95 -101.85
C GLN A 166 -10.16 -2.06 -103.08
N PHE A 167 -9.55 -0.88 -102.89
CA PHE A 167 -9.19 0.00 -104.00
C PHE A 167 -8.24 -0.68 -105.00
N LEU A 168 -7.18 -1.34 -104.52
CA LEU A 168 -6.21 -2.04 -105.38
C LEU A 168 -6.83 -3.22 -106.12
N ILE A 169 -7.74 -3.96 -105.50
CA ILE A 169 -8.50 -5.04 -106.15
C ILE A 169 -9.33 -4.46 -107.31
N ASN A 170 -10.09 -3.39 -107.04
CA ASN A 170 -10.89 -2.73 -108.06
C ASN A 170 -10.04 -2.17 -109.22
N GLU A 171 -8.88 -1.58 -108.90
CA GLU A 171 -7.94 -1.07 -109.90
C GLU A 171 -7.37 -2.22 -110.75
N LYS A 172 -6.99 -3.34 -110.14
CA LYS A 172 -6.56 -4.54 -110.86
C LYS A 172 -7.63 -5.06 -111.81
N GLU A 173 -8.87 -5.14 -111.33
CA GLU A 173 -10.01 -5.56 -112.17
C GLU A 173 -10.25 -4.59 -113.32
N GLN A 174 -10.13 -3.28 -113.08
CA GLN A 174 -10.28 -2.27 -114.12
C GLN A 174 -9.16 -2.34 -115.16
N VAL A 175 -7.91 -2.54 -114.73
CA VAL A 175 -6.76 -2.74 -115.63
C VAL A 175 -6.93 -4.01 -116.44
N ALA A 176 -7.37 -5.12 -115.84
CA ALA A 176 -7.66 -6.36 -116.56
C ALA A 176 -8.72 -6.15 -117.64
N LYS A 177 -9.85 -5.52 -117.29
CA LYS A 177 -10.90 -5.16 -118.26
C LYS A 177 -10.40 -4.25 -119.38
N ASN A 178 -9.50 -3.31 -119.08
CA ASN A 178 -8.91 -2.43 -120.06
C ASN A 178 -7.93 -3.17 -120.99
N LEU A 179 -7.13 -4.09 -120.45
CA LEU A 179 -6.25 -4.96 -121.24
C LEU A 179 -7.07 -5.85 -122.18
N ASP A 180 -8.16 -6.45 -121.72
CA ASP A 180 -9.05 -7.26 -122.56
C ASP A 180 -9.63 -6.44 -123.73
N LYS A 181 -10.02 -5.18 -123.47
CA LYS A 181 -10.49 -4.25 -124.51
C LYS A 181 -9.38 -3.90 -125.52
N ILE A 182 -8.16 -3.65 -125.04
CA ILE A 182 -7.02 -3.38 -125.91
C ILE A 182 -6.71 -4.61 -126.76
N GLU A 183 -6.71 -5.81 -126.18
CA GLU A 183 -6.47 -7.06 -126.91
C GLU A 183 -7.55 -7.32 -127.97
N TYR A 184 -8.81 -7.07 -127.64
CA TYR A 184 -9.92 -7.14 -128.58
C TYR A 184 -9.76 -6.16 -129.75
N ASN A 185 -9.45 -4.89 -129.48
CA ASN A 185 -9.21 -3.89 -130.52
C ASN A 185 -7.97 -4.23 -131.36
N PHE A 186 -6.90 -4.75 -130.75
CA PHE A 186 -5.69 -5.18 -131.46
C PHE A 186 -5.94 -6.39 -132.36
N LYS A 187 -6.85 -7.31 -131.98
CA LYS A 187 -7.29 -8.40 -132.87
C LYS A 187 -8.06 -7.87 -134.07
N ILE A 188 -8.97 -6.91 -133.87
CA ILE A 188 -9.73 -6.29 -134.96
C ILE A 188 -8.81 -5.52 -135.92
N ASP A 189 -7.86 -4.75 -135.40
CA ASP A 189 -6.90 -3.99 -136.23
C ASP A 189 -5.93 -4.89 -137.02
N ARG A 190 -5.78 -6.17 -136.62
CA ARG A 190 -4.95 -7.16 -137.31
C ARG A 190 -5.72 -7.96 -138.39
N GLU A 191 -7.05 -7.83 -138.41
CA GLU A 191 -7.97 -8.47 -139.38
C GLU A 191 -8.42 -7.52 -140.51
N ARG A 192 -7.90 -6.29 -140.55
CA ARG A 192 -7.97 -5.37 -141.69
C ARG A 192 -6.65 -5.34 -142.46
#